data_AF-A0A8X7N1I4-F1
#
_entry.id   AF-A0A8X7N1I4-F1
#
_cell.length_a   1.000
_cell.length_b   1.000
_cell.length_c   1.000
_cell.angle_alpha   90.00
_cell.angle_beta   90.00
_cell.angle_gamma   90.00
#
_symmetry.space_group_name_H-M   'P 1'
#
loop_
_entity.id
_entity.type
_entity.pdbx_description
1 polymer ?
#
loop_
_entity_poly.entity_id
_entity_poly.type
_entity_poly.pdbx_seq_one_letter_code
_entity_poly.pdbx_strand_id
1 'polypeptide(L)'
;MGINLKGLATIDGVLNEYWGGQEIPALPYAIAHQHDLKLSDDFLKRLTANASAGGILGYLDEWVTYPPKGRLPVPQVFFDNPDFSIWGSIYTEAQARIGSSFNIYNTKPEWSWYAYQDPLGANPDQDFSATNFVNNVKGFKEAIHADPSIQWRLCGTRRHVFVNDTDTSPAPDNGVLSRVIDRNTRTLIQKADTYFSCLLPISFVLIANGTRLAIQNTTFGGLQGFQKQPHRQFIVDGKVEGTYHHERKLTYIEYKNAGHEIPSFVPDGAFKALRYLVGDISVDELGK
;
A
#
# COMPACT_ATOMS: atom_id res chain seq x y z
N MET A 1 -13.72 -24.31 21.84
CA MET A 1 -13.89 -24.19 20.37
C MET A 1 -13.18 -22.93 19.93
N GLY A 2 -12.19 -23.03 19.05
CA GLY A 2 -11.42 -21.88 18.56
C GLY A 2 -11.79 -21.53 17.12
N ILE A 3 -11.45 -20.31 16.69
CA ILE A 3 -11.55 -19.91 15.29
C ILE A 3 -10.55 -20.75 14.48
N ASN A 4 -11.04 -21.53 13.52
CA ASN A 4 -10.22 -22.32 12.60
C ASN A 4 -9.78 -21.44 11.42
N LEU A 5 -8.87 -20.51 11.68
CA LEU A 5 -8.34 -19.59 10.67
C LEU A 5 -7.59 -20.38 9.58
N LYS A 6 -8.05 -20.26 8.33
CA LYS A 6 -7.43 -20.96 7.18
C LYS A 6 -6.54 -20.06 6.33
N GLY A 7 -6.81 -18.78 6.32
CA GLY A 7 -6.05 -17.83 5.52
C GLY A 7 -6.21 -16.41 6.00
N LEU A 8 -5.37 -15.55 5.45
CA LEU A 8 -5.34 -14.12 5.71
C LEU A 8 -5.08 -13.40 4.39
N ALA A 9 -5.79 -12.30 4.18
CA ALA A 9 -5.50 -11.38 3.09
C ALA A 9 -5.21 -9.98 3.64
N THR A 10 -4.19 -9.33 3.10
CA THR A 10 -3.99 -7.88 3.23
C THR A 10 -4.25 -7.24 1.87
N ILE A 11 -4.86 -6.05 1.88
CA ILE A 11 -5.10 -5.22 0.70
C ILE A 11 -4.42 -3.90 0.98
N ASP A 12 -3.39 -3.59 0.19
CA ASP A 12 -2.56 -2.39 0.29
C ASP A 12 -2.11 -2.07 1.73
N GLY A 13 -1.72 -3.11 2.49
CA GLY A 13 -1.41 -2.97 3.91
C GLY A 13 0.00 -2.45 4.19
N VAL A 14 0.19 -1.88 5.37
CA VAL A 14 1.51 -1.59 5.96
C VAL A 14 2.13 -2.92 6.41
N LEU A 15 3.31 -3.26 5.88
CA LEU A 15 3.97 -4.56 6.14
C LEU A 15 5.38 -4.45 6.69
N ASN A 16 5.97 -3.26 6.65
CA ASN A 16 7.28 -2.96 7.19
C ASN A 16 7.26 -1.58 7.85
N GLU A 17 8.38 -1.21 8.46
CA GLU A 17 8.61 0.12 9.01
C GLU A 17 8.51 1.21 7.93
N TYR A 18 8.15 2.44 8.32
CA TYR A 18 8.00 3.58 7.40
C TYR A 18 9.26 3.87 6.56
N TRP A 19 10.45 3.64 7.12
CA TRP A 19 11.70 3.79 6.36
C TRP A 19 11.75 2.88 5.12
N GLY A 20 11.23 1.65 5.23
CA GLY A 20 11.20 0.68 4.13
C GLY A 20 9.95 0.82 3.26
N GLY A 21 8.81 1.15 3.87
CA GLY A 21 7.51 1.23 3.19
C GLY A 21 7.28 2.51 2.39
N GLN A 22 7.85 3.62 2.86
CA GLN A 22 7.65 4.95 2.30
C GLN A 22 8.97 5.60 1.87
N GLU A 23 9.95 5.70 2.77
CA GLU A 23 11.13 6.56 2.52
C GLU A 23 12.04 6.06 1.40
N ILE A 24 12.49 4.80 1.47
CA ILE A 24 13.31 4.19 0.43
C ILE A 24 12.63 4.20 -0.95
N PRO A 25 11.36 3.78 -1.09
CA PRO A 25 10.73 3.74 -2.40
C PRO A 25 10.27 5.11 -2.93
N ALA A 26 10.32 6.18 -2.12
CA ALA A 26 9.78 7.50 -2.48
C ALA A 26 10.51 8.19 -3.64
N LEU A 27 11.84 8.16 -3.69
CA LEU A 27 12.56 8.84 -4.79
C LEU A 27 12.29 8.19 -6.16
N PRO A 28 12.43 6.86 -6.34
CA PRO A 28 12.08 6.21 -7.61
C PRO A 28 10.63 6.46 -8.01
N TYR A 29 9.72 6.50 -7.04
CA TYR A 29 8.34 6.89 -7.27
C TYR A 29 8.22 8.32 -7.81
N ALA A 30 8.86 9.29 -7.17
CA ALA A 30 8.81 10.69 -7.58
C ALA A 30 9.38 10.92 -8.98
N ILE A 31 10.45 10.19 -9.34
CA ILE A 31 11.02 10.23 -10.70
C ILE A 31 10.02 9.66 -11.71
N ALA A 32 9.44 8.50 -11.41
CA ALA A 32 8.45 7.85 -12.26
C ALA A 32 7.17 8.67 -12.46
N HIS A 33 6.74 9.39 -11.41
CA HIS A 33 5.48 10.14 -11.37
C HIS A 33 5.70 11.65 -11.34
N GLN A 34 6.82 12.13 -11.86
CA GLN A 34 7.19 13.54 -11.79
C GLN A 34 6.08 14.45 -12.31
N HIS A 35 5.52 14.09 -13.47
CA HIS A 35 4.41 14.81 -14.10
C HIS A 35 3.16 14.81 -13.21
N ASP A 36 2.75 13.64 -12.73
CA ASP A 36 1.51 13.45 -11.95
C ASP A 36 1.57 14.21 -10.62
N LEU A 37 2.75 14.25 -10.00
CA LEU A 37 3.03 14.98 -8.77
C LEU A 37 3.32 16.47 -8.99
N LYS A 38 3.35 16.95 -10.25
CA LYS A 38 3.72 18.32 -10.64
C LYS A 38 5.08 18.79 -10.08
N LEU A 39 6.06 17.88 -10.03
CA LEU A 39 7.40 18.16 -9.50
C LEU A 39 8.32 18.74 -10.58
N SER A 40 9.15 19.71 -10.21
CA SER A 40 10.16 20.27 -11.11
C SER A 40 11.45 19.45 -11.14
N ASP A 41 12.19 19.56 -12.24
CA ASP A 41 13.51 18.93 -12.37
C ASP A 41 14.47 19.36 -11.27
N ASP A 42 14.45 20.64 -10.91
CA ASP A 42 15.26 21.20 -9.82
C ASP A 42 14.92 20.59 -8.46
N PHE A 43 13.63 20.34 -8.20
CA PHE A 43 13.21 19.64 -6.99
C PHE A 43 13.73 18.21 -6.98
N LEU A 44 13.52 17.44 -8.07
CA LEU A 44 14.03 16.06 -8.16
C LEU A 44 15.55 15.98 -8.05
N LYS A 45 16.29 16.96 -8.59
CA LYS A 45 17.74 17.03 -8.46
C LYS A 45 18.16 17.20 -7.00
N ARG A 46 17.53 18.10 -6.25
CA ARG A 46 17.80 18.28 -4.81
C ARG A 46 17.39 17.05 -4.00
N LEU A 47 16.24 16.47 -4.31
CA LEU A 47 15.74 15.27 -3.65
C LEU A 47 16.68 14.08 -3.87
N THR A 48 17.18 13.90 -5.10
CA THR A 48 18.17 12.86 -5.45
C THR A 48 19.48 13.08 -4.69
N ALA A 49 19.97 14.33 -4.59
CA ALA A 49 21.15 14.65 -3.81
C ALA A 49 20.95 14.34 -2.32
N ASN A 50 19.77 14.63 -1.76
CA ASN A 50 19.43 14.32 -0.37
C ASN A 50 19.37 12.80 -0.13
N ALA A 51 18.71 12.05 -1.01
CA ALA A 51 18.66 10.58 -0.94
C ALA A 51 20.04 9.93 -1.08
N SER A 52 20.90 10.50 -1.94
CA SER A 52 22.29 10.08 -2.09
C SER A 52 23.10 10.36 -0.81
N ALA A 53 22.95 11.54 -0.22
CA ALA A 53 23.63 11.90 1.03
C ALA A 53 23.17 11.04 2.22
N GLY A 54 21.89 10.65 2.24
CA GLY A 54 21.33 9.70 3.21
C GLY A 54 21.68 8.24 2.94
N GLY A 55 22.37 7.92 1.85
CA GLY A 55 22.80 6.55 1.53
C GLY A 55 21.67 5.59 1.16
N ILE A 56 20.53 6.10 0.69
CA ILE A 56 19.38 5.28 0.28
C ILE A 56 19.21 5.18 -1.25
N LEU A 57 20.01 5.93 -2.02
CA LEU A 57 20.01 5.83 -3.47
C LEU A 57 20.53 4.45 -3.91
N GLY A 58 19.77 3.75 -4.76
CA GLY A 58 20.11 2.41 -5.25
C GLY A 58 19.76 1.26 -4.29
N TYR A 59 19.18 1.56 -3.11
CA TYR A 59 18.85 0.53 -2.12
C TYR A 59 17.92 -0.57 -2.69
N LEU A 60 16.91 -0.19 -3.47
CA LEU A 60 15.98 -1.17 -4.07
C LEU A 60 16.69 -2.12 -5.03
N ASP A 61 17.59 -1.63 -5.86
CA ASP A 61 18.35 -2.45 -6.83
C ASP A 61 19.30 -3.41 -6.11
N GLU A 62 19.84 -2.98 -4.97
CA GLU A 62 20.72 -3.81 -4.16
C GLU A 62 19.97 -4.91 -3.43
N TRP A 63 18.80 -4.61 -2.87
CA TRP A 63 18.13 -5.46 -1.88
C TRP A 63 16.87 -6.19 -2.37
N VAL A 64 16.19 -5.69 -3.40
CA VAL A 64 15.05 -6.38 -4.04
C VAL A 64 15.58 -7.38 -5.06
N THR A 65 16.30 -8.39 -4.58
CA THR A 65 16.96 -9.43 -5.39
C THR A 65 16.34 -10.79 -5.16
N TYR A 66 16.42 -11.68 -6.15
CA TYR A 66 15.81 -13.01 -6.13
C TYR A 66 16.88 -14.06 -6.51
N PRO A 67 17.33 -14.92 -5.58
CA PRO A 67 16.95 -14.97 -4.16
C PRO A 67 17.50 -13.77 -3.34
N PRO A 68 16.97 -13.48 -2.14
CA PRO A 68 17.49 -12.42 -1.28
C PRO A 68 18.92 -12.65 -0.83
N LYS A 69 19.63 -11.55 -0.57
CA LYS A 69 21.02 -11.54 -0.06
C LYS A 69 21.15 -11.68 1.46
N GLY A 70 20.04 -11.67 2.20
CA GLY A 70 20.04 -11.64 3.66
C GLY A 70 19.05 -10.61 4.21
N ARG A 71 19.00 -10.47 5.54
CA ARG A 71 18.14 -9.47 6.20
C ARG A 71 18.49 -8.06 5.71
N LEU A 72 17.46 -7.25 5.54
CA LEU A 72 17.61 -5.88 5.06
C LEU A 72 18.33 -5.02 6.13
N PRO A 73 19.46 -4.38 5.81
CA PRO A 73 20.08 -3.43 6.71
C PRO A 73 19.26 -2.13 6.71
N VAL A 74 18.96 -1.59 7.89
CA VAL A 74 18.35 -0.27 8.01
C VAL A 74 19.42 0.79 7.66
N PRO A 75 19.18 1.68 6.69
CA PRO A 75 20.13 2.75 6.38
C PRO A 75 20.43 3.64 7.59
N GLN A 76 21.71 3.97 7.79
CA GLN A 76 22.19 4.66 8.99
C GLN A 76 21.51 6.03 9.20
N VAL A 77 21.12 6.70 8.11
CA VAL A 77 20.45 8.01 8.16
C VAL A 77 19.19 8.01 9.03
N PHE A 78 18.45 6.89 9.10
CA PHE A 78 17.24 6.78 9.90
C PHE A 78 17.51 6.68 11.42
N PHE A 79 18.76 6.41 11.81
CA PHE A 79 19.19 6.51 13.21
C PHE A 79 19.80 7.89 13.52
N ASP A 80 20.59 8.42 12.59
CA ASP A 80 21.35 9.65 12.79
C ASP A 80 20.50 10.92 12.66
N ASN A 81 19.44 10.86 11.83
CA ASN A 81 18.57 11.98 11.54
C ASN A 81 17.09 11.54 11.56
N PRO A 82 16.41 11.67 12.70
CA PRO A 82 14.98 11.36 12.81
C PRO A 82 14.07 12.18 11.88
N ASP A 83 14.53 13.35 11.41
CA ASP A 83 13.79 14.23 10.51
C ASP A 83 14.07 13.94 9.03
N PHE A 84 14.89 12.93 8.72
CA PHE A 84 15.16 12.55 7.34
C PHE A 84 13.90 11.96 6.69
N SER A 85 13.32 12.71 5.75
CA SER A 85 12.15 12.25 5.00
C SER A 85 12.18 12.68 3.53
N ILE A 86 12.41 11.72 2.64
CA ILE A 86 12.23 11.88 1.18
C ILE A 86 10.75 11.88 0.87
N TRP A 87 9.98 10.97 1.48
CA TRP A 87 8.53 10.87 1.28
C TRP A 87 7.82 12.17 1.68
N GLY A 88 8.13 12.71 2.86
CA GLY A 88 7.56 13.96 3.38
C GLY A 88 7.93 15.18 2.54
N SER A 89 9.15 15.21 2.00
CA SER A 89 9.58 16.25 1.06
C SER A 89 8.73 16.26 -0.21
N ILE A 90 8.45 15.07 -0.77
CA ILE A 90 7.57 14.92 -1.95
C ILE A 90 6.14 15.29 -1.62
N TYR A 91 5.60 14.80 -0.49
CA TYR A 91 4.24 15.13 -0.04
C TYR A 91 4.04 16.64 0.03
N THR A 92 4.97 17.34 0.68
CA THR A 92 4.90 18.80 0.89
C THR A 92 4.98 19.56 -0.44
N GLU A 93 5.90 19.20 -1.34
CA GLU A 93 6.02 19.86 -2.64
C GLU A 93 4.78 19.57 -3.51
N ALA A 94 4.31 18.32 -3.58
CA ALA A 94 3.13 17.96 -4.36
C ALA A 94 1.89 18.69 -3.84
N GLN A 95 1.68 18.72 -2.52
CA GLN A 95 0.59 19.47 -1.90
C GLN A 95 0.68 20.98 -2.20
N ALA A 96 1.87 21.56 -2.19
CA ALA A 96 2.06 22.98 -2.56
C ALA A 96 1.73 23.27 -4.04
N ARG A 97 1.90 22.28 -4.93
CA ARG A 97 1.66 22.42 -6.38
C ARG A 97 0.23 22.09 -6.81
N ILE A 98 -0.38 21.13 -6.13
CA ILE A 98 -1.69 20.58 -6.49
C ILE A 98 -2.80 21.18 -5.60
N GLY A 99 -2.47 21.57 -4.37
CA GLY A 99 -3.41 22.11 -3.40
C GLY A 99 -4.23 21.00 -2.72
N SER A 100 -5.41 21.36 -2.22
CA SER A 100 -6.31 20.49 -1.44
C SER A 100 -6.92 19.30 -2.22
N SER A 101 -6.58 19.15 -3.50
CA SER A 101 -6.97 17.99 -4.30
C SER A 101 -5.93 16.86 -4.29
N PHE A 102 -4.72 17.13 -3.79
CA PHE A 102 -3.64 16.16 -3.81
C PHE A 102 -4.05 14.86 -3.11
N ASN A 103 -4.05 13.77 -3.87
CA ASN A 103 -4.51 12.49 -3.40
C ASN A 103 -3.34 11.51 -3.26
N ILE A 104 -2.89 11.30 -2.02
CA ILE A 104 -1.81 10.34 -1.71
C ILE A 104 -2.20 8.88 -1.96
N TYR A 105 -3.50 8.59 -2.01
CA TYR A 105 -4.02 7.24 -2.25
C TYR A 105 -4.07 6.89 -3.74
N ASN A 106 -4.02 7.89 -4.61
CA ASN A 106 -3.96 7.73 -6.07
C ASN A 106 -3.44 9.03 -6.72
N THR A 107 -2.19 9.03 -7.17
CA THR A 107 -1.54 10.25 -7.68
C THR A 107 -1.87 10.60 -9.12
N LYS A 108 -2.60 9.74 -9.83
CA LYS A 108 -3.03 9.98 -11.21
C LYS A 108 -3.73 11.35 -11.34
N PRO A 109 -3.48 12.11 -12.42
CA PRO A 109 -4.09 13.42 -12.63
C PRO A 109 -5.60 13.47 -12.42
N GLU A 110 -6.34 12.48 -12.91
CA GLU A 110 -7.80 12.42 -12.78
C GLU A 110 -8.31 12.28 -11.33
N TRP A 111 -7.48 11.75 -10.43
CA TRP A 111 -7.82 11.52 -9.02
C TRP A 111 -7.17 12.53 -8.06
N SER A 112 -6.15 13.24 -8.52
CA SER A 112 -5.27 14.05 -7.67
C SER A 112 -5.25 15.53 -8.06
N TRP A 113 -5.53 15.88 -9.33
CA TRP A 113 -5.49 17.29 -9.76
C TRP A 113 -6.80 18.05 -9.54
N TYR A 114 -7.87 17.33 -9.27
CA TYR A 114 -9.22 17.87 -9.14
C TYR A 114 -9.86 17.36 -7.85
N ALA A 115 -10.81 18.13 -7.31
CA ALA A 115 -11.51 17.77 -6.09
C ALA A 115 -12.25 16.44 -6.29
N TYR A 116 -11.73 15.38 -5.68
CA TYR A 116 -12.39 14.09 -5.60
C TYR A 116 -13.57 14.19 -4.61
N GLN A 117 -14.74 13.74 -5.03
CA GLN A 117 -15.94 13.70 -4.20
C GLN A 117 -16.21 12.25 -3.79
N ASP A 118 -15.89 11.94 -2.54
CA ASP A 118 -16.30 10.68 -1.93
C ASP A 118 -17.75 10.80 -1.41
N PRO A 119 -18.62 9.82 -1.66
CA PRO A 119 -20.02 9.84 -1.19
C PRO A 119 -20.18 9.82 0.35
N LEU A 120 -19.17 9.39 1.08
CA LEU A 120 -19.05 9.48 2.55
C LEU A 120 -18.44 10.82 3.00
N GLY A 121 -18.10 11.69 2.06
CA GLY A 121 -17.57 13.02 2.29
C GLY A 121 -16.09 13.04 2.67
N ALA A 122 -15.34 12.00 2.30
CA ALA A 122 -13.88 11.99 2.40
C ALA A 122 -13.25 12.89 1.33
N ASN A 123 -12.37 13.78 1.77
CA ASN A 123 -11.35 14.40 0.93
C ASN A 123 -9.99 13.96 1.51
N PRO A 124 -8.96 13.66 0.69
CA PRO A 124 -7.61 13.30 1.14
C PRO A 124 -7.10 14.02 2.40
N ASP A 125 -7.44 15.30 2.60
CA ASP A 125 -6.97 16.11 3.73
C ASP A 125 -8.08 16.76 4.61
N GLN A 126 -9.38 16.47 4.40
CA GLN A 126 -10.46 17.26 5.07
C GLN A 126 -11.61 16.47 5.72
N ASP A 127 -12.20 17.17 6.70
CA ASP A 127 -13.27 16.77 7.61
C ASP A 127 -14.42 16.03 6.90
N PHE A 128 -14.68 14.81 7.36
CA PHE A 128 -15.79 13.98 6.89
C PHE A 128 -17.10 14.72 7.05
N SER A 129 -17.76 14.96 5.92
CA SER A 129 -18.99 15.72 5.89
C SER A 129 -19.96 15.28 6.98
N ALA A 130 -20.35 16.22 7.86
CA ALA A 130 -21.46 16.00 8.79
C ALA A 130 -22.77 15.64 8.07
N THR A 131 -22.83 15.91 6.77
CA THR A 131 -23.98 15.68 5.90
C THR A 131 -23.86 14.45 4.99
N ASN A 132 -22.92 13.54 5.25
CA ASN A 132 -22.80 12.30 4.49
C ASN A 132 -24.01 11.37 4.65
N PHE A 133 -24.10 10.35 3.77
CA PHE A 133 -25.19 9.39 3.76
C PHE A 133 -25.52 8.79 5.14
N VAL A 134 -24.49 8.37 5.89
CA VAL A 134 -24.67 7.76 7.22
C VAL A 134 -25.30 8.73 8.21
N ASN A 135 -24.94 10.02 8.15
CA ASN A 135 -25.43 11.04 9.06
C ASN A 135 -26.79 11.63 8.65
N ASN A 136 -27.09 11.72 7.35
CA ASN A 136 -28.23 12.49 6.84
C ASN A 136 -29.43 11.66 6.39
N VAL A 137 -29.30 10.35 6.23
CA VAL A 137 -30.45 9.50 5.87
C VAL A 137 -31.23 9.15 7.14
N LYS A 138 -32.41 9.77 7.27
CA LYS A 138 -33.33 9.53 8.39
C LYS A 138 -33.65 8.04 8.52
N GLY A 139 -33.47 7.49 9.72
CA GLY A 139 -33.74 6.08 10.02
C GLY A 139 -32.59 5.12 9.67
N PHE A 140 -31.53 5.58 8.98
CA PHE A 140 -30.42 4.70 8.58
C PHE A 140 -29.67 4.13 9.79
N LYS A 141 -29.33 4.98 10.77
CA LYS A 141 -28.60 4.55 11.97
C LYS A 141 -29.44 3.60 12.81
N GLU A 142 -30.72 3.90 12.98
CA GLU A 142 -31.67 3.03 13.69
C GLU A 142 -31.82 1.66 13.00
N ALA A 143 -31.88 1.64 11.67
CA ALA A 143 -32.00 0.41 10.89
C ALA A 143 -30.77 -0.53 11.01
N ILE A 144 -29.58 0.02 11.28
CA ILE A 144 -28.35 -0.76 11.55
C ILE A 144 -28.07 -0.91 13.05
N HIS A 145 -29.01 -0.54 13.92
CA HIS A 145 -28.88 -0.52 15.38
C HIS A 145 -27.71 0.33 15.90
N ALA A 146 -27.35 1.39 15.18
CA ALA A 146 -26.41 2.41 15.64
C ALA A 146 -27.14 3.55 16.38
N ASP A 147 -26.48 4.16 17.36
CA ASP A 147 -27.03 5.30 18.11
C ASP A 147 -27.18 6.52 17.17
N PRO A 148 -28.41 7.02 16.94
CA PRO A 148 -28.64 8.13 16.03
C PRO A 148 -28.02 9.45 16.52
N SER A 149 -27.72 9.58 17.82
CA SER A 149 -27.08 10.76 18.41
C SER A 149 -25.58 10.86 18.10
N ILE A 150 -24.94 9.77 17.69
CA ILE A 150 -23.51 9.74 17.37
C ILE A 150 -23.29 10.17 15.93
N GLN A 151 -22.49 11.23 15.72
CA GLN A 151 -22.03 11.60 14.38
C GLN A 151 -20.99 10.59 13.90
N TRP A 152 -21.29 9.90 12.79
CA TRP A 152 -20.34 9.00 12.15
C TRP A 152 -19.26 9.78 11.41
N ARG A 153 -18.03 9.28 11.46
CA ARG A 153 -16.84 9.77 10.76
C ARG A 153 -16.08 8.57 10.22
N LEU A 154 -15.47 8.68 9.04
CA LEU A 154 -14.70 7.59 8.44
C LEU A 154 -13.45 7.26 9.28
N CYS A 155 -12.69 8.30 9.69
CA CYS A 155 -11.52 8.15 10.56
C CYS A 155 -11.71 8.91 11.88
N GLY A 156 -11.16 8.37 12.97
CA GLY A 156 -11.23 8.97 14.30
C GLY A 156 -10.31 10.18 14.43
N THR A 157 -10.83 11.39 14.18
CA THR A 157 -10.03 12.64 14.26
C THR A 157 -10.09 13.35 15.61
N ARG A 158 -11.04 12.98 16.48
CA ARG A 158 -11.24 13.62 17.80
C ARG A 158 -10.90 12.73 19.00
N ARG A 159 -10.81 11.42 18.77
CA ARG A 159 -10.40 10.43 19.77
C ARG A 159 -9.41 9.52 19.08
N HIS A 160 -8.15 9.63 19.49
CA HIS A 160 -7.07 8.78 19.02
C HIS A 160 -7.42 7.32 19.31
N VAL A 161 -7.33 6.48 18.28
CA VAL A 161 -7.60 5.04 18.39
C VAL A 161 -6.42 4.29 19.02
N PHE A 162 -5.21 4.85 18.89
CA PHE A 162 -4.01 4.35 19.53
C PHE A 162 -3.78 5.05 20.88
N VAL A 163 -3.32 4.30 21.87
CA VAL A 163 -2.90 4.86 23.16
C VAL A 163 -1.71 5.79 22.90
N ASN A 164 -1.83 7.05 23.35
CA ASN A 164 -0.83 8.10 23.09
C ASN A 164 -0.54 8.34 21.60
N ASP A 165 -1.51 8.04 20.72
CA ASP A 165 -1.39 8.21 19.26
C ASP A 165 -0.19 7.48 18.63
N THR A 166 0.25 6.38 19.27
CA THR A 166 1.46 5.65 18.88
C THR A 166 1.18 4.15 18.76
N ASP A 167 1.68 3.53 17.69
CA ASP A 167 1.81 2.08 17.58
C ASP A 167 3.23 1.68 18.02
N THR A 168 3.33 0.89 19.09
CA THR A 168 4.62 0.37 19.60
C THR A 168 4.84 -1.09 19.20
N SER A 169 4.01 -1.65 18.33
CA SER A 169 4.17 -3.01 17.85
C SER A 169 5.34 -3.10 16.85
N PRO A 170 6.08 -4.21 16.82
CA PRO A 170 7.08 -4.42 15.77
C PRO A 170 6.44 -4.49 14.38
N ALA A 171 7.13 -3.95 13.37
CA ALA A 171 6.66 -4.07 11.99
C ALA A 171 6.38 -5.53 11.57
N PRO A 172 5.37 -5.78 10.70
CA PRO A 172 4.93 -7.14 10.40
C PRO A 172 6.00 -8.06 9.82
N ASP A 173 6.84 -7.56 8.92
CA ASP A 173 7.96 -8.28 8.30
C ASP A 173 9.05 -8.69 9.31
N ASN A 174 9.10 -8.04 10.48
CA ASN A 174 9.97 -8.39 11.60
C ASN A 174 9.31 -9.37 12.60
N GLY A 175 8.50 -10.31 12.10
CA GLY A 175 8.22 -11.55 12.82
C GLY A 175 6.83 -12.12 12.63
N VAL A 176 5.76 -11.32 12.76
CA VAL A 176 4.39 -11.87 12.72
C VAL A 176 4.02 -12.37 11.32
N LEU A 177 4.46 -11.70 10.26
CA LEU A 177 4.16 -12.07 8.88
C LEU A 177 4.70 -13.47 8.53
N SER A 178 5.94 -13.77 8.94
CA SER A 178 6.55 -15.11 8.83
C SER A 178 5.65 -16.20 9.44
N ARG A 179 5.25 -16.01 10.71
CA ARG A 179 4.41 -16.99 11.42
C ARG A 179 3.04 -17.15 10.80
N VAL A 180 2.46 -16.06 10.30
CA VAL A 180 1.15 -16.07 9.63
C VAL A 180 1.23 -16.87 8.33
N ILE A 181 2.25 -16.65 7.49
CA ILE A 181 2.46 -17.41 6.25
C ILE A 181 2.63 -18.91 6.55
N ASP A 182 3.48 -19.26 7.52
CA ASP A 182 3.79 -20.66 7.81
C ASP A 182 2.62 -21.44 8.39
N ARG A 183 1.77 -20.78 9.19
CA ARG A 183 0.62 -21.40 9.89
C ARG A 183 -0.65 -21.43 9.05
N ASN A 184 -0.79 -20.53 8.07
CA ASN A 184 -1.97 -20.51 7.20
C ASN A 184 -1.93 -21.59 6.13
N THR A 185 -3.09 -21.82 5.52
CA THR A 185 -3.21 -22.58 4.26
C THR A 185 -2.98 -21.66 3.06
N ARG A 186 -3.48 -20.42 3.13
CA ARG A 186 -3.27 -19.37 2.11
C ARG A 186 -3.03 -18.04 2.79
N THR A 187 -1.90 -17.40 2.50
CA THR A 187 -1.69 -15.99 2.83
C THR A 187 -1.62 -15.20 1.54
N LEU A 188 -2.42 -14.16 1.44
CA LEU A 188 -2.56 -13.32 0.26
C LEU A 188 -2.14 -11.89 0.60
N ILE A 189 -1.13 -11.36 -0.09
CA ILE A 189 -0.76 -9.94 -0.03
C ILE A 189 -1.18 -9.33 -1.36
N GLN A 190 -2.04 -8.32 -1.30
CA GLN A 190 -2.51 -7.57 -2.46
C GLN A 190 -1.96 -6.17 -2.40
N LYS A 191 -1.42 -5.69 -3.52
CA LYS A 191 -0.81 -4.37 -3.62
C LYS A 191 -1.32 -3.61 -4.83
N ALA A 192 -1.68 -2.36 -4.62
CA ALA A 192 -2.04 -1.43 -5.67
C ALA A 192 -0.77 -1.04 -6.45
N ASP A 193 -0.77 -1.21 -7.77
CA ASP A 193 0.37 -0.80 -8.59
C ASP A 193 -0.05 -0.41 -10.03
N THR A 194 0.94 0.11 -10.75
CA THR A 194 1.13 0.21 -12.20
C THR A 194 0.11 0.98 -13.02
N TYR A 195 0.56 2.07 -13.67
CA TYR A 195 -0.03 2.47 -14.94
C TYR A 195 0.09 1.33 -15.97
N PHE A 196 -0.96 1.13 -16.78
CA PHE A 196 -1.03 0.10 -17.84
C PHE A 196 0.22 0.04 -18.75
N SER A 197 0.91 1.16 -18.99
CA SER A 197 2.06 1.23 -19.90
C SER A 197 3.45 1.22 -19.25
N CYS A 198 3.60 1.39 -17.93
CA CYS A 198 4.93 1.72 -17.37
C CYS A 198 5.35 1.02 -16.06
N LEU A 199 4.59 0.08 -15.50
CA LEU A 199 4.95 -0.58 -14.22
C LEU A 199 5.25 0.40 -13.06
N LEU A 200 4.53 1.53 -13.00
CA LEU A 200 4.77 2.59 -12.01
C LEU A 200 3.66 2.65 -10.93
N PRO A 201 3.97 2.67 -9.62
CA PRO A 201 2.97 2.53 -8.56
C PRO A 201 2.05 3.75 -8.45
N ILE A 202 0.75 3.58 -8.23
CA ILE A 202 -0.20 4.71 -8.21
C ILE A 202 -0.51 5.19 -6.78
N SER A 203 -0.40 4.31 -5.79
CA SER A 203 -0.53 4.63 -4.37
C SER A 203 0.78 5.22 -3.84
N PHE A 204 0.78 6.48 -3.41
CA PHE A 204 1.94 7.15 -2.82
C PHE A 204 2.01 6.95 -1.30
N VAL A 205 0.87 6.79 -0.63
CA VAL A 205 0.81 6.53 0.81
C VAL A 205 1.56 5.25 1.18
N LEU A 206 1.48 4.21 0.35
CA LEU A 206 2.21 2.97 0.51
C LEU A 206 2.68 2.52 -0.87
N ILE A 207 3.99 2.54 -1.07
CA ILE A 207 4.56 2.30 -2.40
C ILE A 207 4.85 0.82 -2.57
N ALA A 208 4.53 0.24 -3.73
CA ALA A 208 4.65 -1.20 -3.97
C ALA A 208 6.06 -1.75 -3.76
N ASN A 209 7.10 -0.97 -4.09
CA ASN A 209 8.48 -1.31 -3.77
C ASN A 209 8.73 -1.51 -2.26
N GLY A 210 8.00 -0.80 -1.40
CA GLY A 210 8.02 -1.02 0.05
C GLY A 210 7.47 -2.40 0.43
N THR A 211 6.37 -2.83 -0.20
CA THR A 211 5.86 -4.20 0.00
C THR A 211 6.80 -5.26 -0.54
N ARG A 212 7.46 -5.02 -1.69
CA ARG A 212 8.49 -5.92 -2.22
C ARG A 212 9.66 -6.04 -1.23
N LEU A 213 10.12 -4.95 -0.61
CA LEU A 213 11.11 -4.99 0.47
C LEU A 213 10.63 -5.80 1.67
N ALA A 214 9.40 -5.57 2.15
CA ALA A 214 8.83 -6.33 3.27
C ALA A 214 8.82 -7.85 2.99
N ILE A 215 8.44 -8.25 1.78
CA ILE A 215 8.46 -9.65 1.36
C ILE A 215 9.89 -10.19 1.33
N GLN A 216 10.84 -9.47 0.71
CA GLN A 216 12.24 -9.91 0.66
C GLN A 216 12.92 -9.91 2.04
N ASN A 217 12.45 -9.12 3.01
CA ASN A 217 12.94 -9.14 4.40
C ASN A 217 12.36 -10.31 5.22
N THR A 218 11.19 -10.82 4.84
CA THR A 218 10.47 -11.85 5.59
C THR A 218 11.01 -13.26 5.28
N THR A 219 11.21 -14.09 6.31
CA THR A 219 11.49 -15.53 6.13
C THR A 219 10.23 -16.36 6.23
N PHE A 220 9.92 -17.17 5.23
CA PHE A 220 8.73 -18.02 5.20
C PHE A 220 8.98 -19.33 4.44
N GLY A 221 8.43 -20.42 4.96
CA GLY A 221 8.65 -21.77 4.46
C GLY A 221 10.13 -22.18 4.43
N GLY A 222 10.91 -21.71 5.41
CA GLY A 222 12.33 -22.04 5.58
C GLY A 222 13.32 -21.24 4.73
N LEU A 223 12.86 -20.32 3.87
CA LEU A 223 13.71 -19.46 3.04
C LEU A 223 13.31 -17.99 3.20
N GLN A 224 14.28 -17.08 3.08
CA GLN A 224 14.02 -15.65 3.07
C GLN A 224 13.45 -15.21 1.73
N GLY A 225 12.37 -14.42 1.74
CA GLY A 225 11.80 -13.76 0.57
C GLY A 225 11.38 -14.70 -0.55
N PHE A 226 10.94 -14.13 -1.67
CA PHE A 226 10.76 -14.90 -2.89
C PHE A 226 12.09 -15.29 -3.52
N GLN A 227 12.17 -16.53 -4.00
CA GLN A 227 13.37 -17.07 -4.64
C GLN A 227 13.40 -16.75 -6.13
N LYS A 228 12.23 -16.51 -6.74
CA LYS A 228 12.10 -16.11 -8.13
C LYS A 228 11.37 -14.78 -8.22
N GLN A 229 11.77 -13.97 -9.20
CA GLN A 229 11.08 -12.72 -9.50
C GLN A 229 9.62 -12.99 -9.91
N PRO A 230 8.64 -12.25 -9.35
CA PRO A 230 7.26 -12.24 -9.83
C PRO A 230 7.18 -11.95 -11.34
N HIS A 231 6.47 -12.79 -12.11
CA HIS A 231 6.35 -12.65 -13.57
C HIS A 231 5.03 -13.18 -14.15
N ARG A 232 4.19 -13.86 -13.37
CA ARG A 232 2.95 -14.46 -13.91
C ARG A 232 1.87 -13.41 -14.02
N GLN A 233 1.14 -13.43 -15.13
CA GLN A 233 0.05 -12.48 -15.37
C GLN A 233 -1.15 -12.80 -14.50
N PHE A 234 -1.67 -11.82 -13.78
CA PHE A 234 -2.98 -11.89 -13.15
C PHE A 234 -4.03 -11.51 -14.18
N ILE A 235 -4.95 -12.42 -14.49
CA ILE A 235 -5.93 -12.27 -15.57
C ILE A 235 -7.33 -12.26 -14.98
N VAL A 236 -8.20 -11.37 -15.45
CA VAL A 236 -9.63 -11.31 -15.11
C VAL A 236 -10.41 -11.14 -16.41
N ASP A 237 -11.34 -12.04 -16.69
CA ASP A 237 -12.16 -12.02 -17.91
C ASP A 237 -11.36 -11.80 -19.21
N GLY A 238 -10.20 -12.48 -19.32
CA GLY A 238 -9.31 -12.39 -20.47
C GLY A 238 -8.43 -11.13 -20.54
N LYS A 239 -8.50 -10.24 -19.55
CA LYS A 239 -7.66 -9.02 -19.46
C LYS A 239 -6.57 -9.19 -18.41
N VAL A 240 -5.36 -8.72 -18.71
CA VAL A 240 -4.25 -8.70 -17.74
C VAL A 240 -4.44 -7.54 -16.76
N GLU A 241 -4.94 -7.83 -15.57
CA GLU A 241 -5.21 -6.88 -14.48
C GLU A 241 -4.04 -6.77 -13.50
N GLY A 242 -2.93 -7.45 -13.73
CA GLY A 242 -1.77 -7.36 -12.84
C GLY A 242 -0.72 -8.44 -13.05
N THR A 243 0.10 -8.61 -12.02
CA THR A 243 1.05 -9.70 -11.87
C THR A 243 0.72 -10.46 -10.58
N TYR A 244 0.80 -11.78 -10.60
CA TYR A 244 0.76 -12.58 -9.37
C TYR A 244 2.01 -13.45 -9.22
N HIS A 245 2.31 -13.78 -7.98
CA HIS A 245 3.36 -14.71 -7.61
C HIS A 245 2.92 -15.56 -6.44
N HIS A 246 3.45 -16.77 -6.36
CA HIS A 246 3.13 -17.71 -5.29
C HIS A 246 4.33 -18.57 -4.99
N GLU A 247 4.77 -18.54 -3.74
CA GLU A 247 5.78 -19.43 -3.19
C GLU A 247 5.47 -19.73 -1.73
N ARG A 248 5.61 -21.00 -1.32
CA ARG A 248 5.58 -21.40 0.10
C ARG A 248 4.39 -20.80 0.88
N LYS A 249 3.18 -20.97 0.34
CA LYS A 249 1.88 -20.51 0.91
C LYS A 249 1.61 -19.00 0.86
N LEU A 250 2.58 -18.19 0.45
CA LEU A 250 2.37 -16.77 0.19
C LEU A 250 2.02 -16.57 -1.28
N THR A 251 0.88 -15.95 -1.53
CA THR A 251 0.50 -15.38 -2.82
C THR A 251 0.62 -13.86 -2.76
N TYR A 252 1.34 -13.26 -3.69
CA TYR A 252 1.42 -11.82 -3.88
C TYR A 252 0.71 -11.45 -5.18
N ILE A 253 -0.24 -10.51 -5.13
CA ILE A 253 -0.89 -9.96 -6.32
C ILE A 253 -0.60 -8.47 -6.34
N GLU A 254 -0.08 -8.02 -7.46
CA GLU A 254 0.20 -6.63 -7.75
C GLU A 254 -0.72 -6.20 -8.89
N TYR A 255 -1.68 -5.36 -8.57
CA TYR A 255 -2.74 -4.94 -9.50
C TYR A 255 -2.23 -3.88 -10.46
N LYS A 256 -2.84 -3.79 -11.64
CA LYS A 256 -2.72 -2.66 -12.57
C LYS A 256 -3.82 -1.65 -12.31
N ASN A 257 -3.50 -0.39 -12.51
CA ASN A 257 -4.42 0.76 -12.47
C ASN A 257 -5.19 0.91 -11.15
N ALA A 258 -4.66 0.39 -10.04
CA ALA A 258 -5.31 0.48 -8.73
C ALA A 258 -4.69 1.60 -7.88
N GLY A 259 -5.53 2.38 -7.20
CA GLY A 259 -5.13 3.17 -6.03
C GLY A 259 -5.17 2.33 -4.75
N HIS A 260 -4.89 2.96 -3.60
CA HIS A 260 -4.78 2.30 -2.28
C HIS A 260 -5.97 1.38 -1.97
N GLU A 261 -7.20 1.83 -2.23
CA GLU A 261 -8.42 1.04 -2.06
C GLU A 261 -8.68 0.14 -3.27
N ILE A 262 -7.85 -0.89 -3.47
CA ILE A 262 -7.86 -1.75 -4.67
C ILE A 262 -9.27 -2.17 -5.14
N PRO A 263 -10.21 -2.61 -4.26
CA PRO A 263 -11.55 -3.01 -4.71
C PRO A 263 -12.38 -1.89 -5.36
N SER A 264 -12.10 -0.62 -5.03
CA SER A 264 -12.75 0.54 -5.65
C SER A 264 -12.28 0.78 -7.08
N PHE A 265 -11.08 0.30 -7.44
CA PHE A 265 -10.47 0.49 -8.76
C PHE A 265 -10.51 -0.77 -9.64
N VAL A 266 -10.28 -1.94 -9.05
CA VAL A 266 -10.24 -3.24 -9.74
C VAL A 266 -11.16 -4.24 -9.01
N PRO A 267 -12.49 -3.99 -9.00
CA PRO A 267 -13.45 -4.78 -8.23
C PRO A 267 -13.46 -6.27 -8.64
N ASP A 268 -13.45 -6.56 -9.94
CA ASP A 268 -13.50 -7.94 -10.44
C ASP A 268 -12.22 -8.70 -10.09
N GLY A 269 -11.07 -8.03 -10.13
CA GLY A 269 -9.79 -8.59 -9.69
C GLY A 269 -9.77 -8.85 -8.18
N ALA A 270 -10.20 -7.88 -7.38
CA ALA A 270 -10.31 -8.06 -5.93
C ALA A 270 -11.27 -9.20 -5.55
N PHE A 271 -12.39 -9.32 -6.26
CA PHE A 271 -13.33 -10.42 -6.09
C PHE A 271 -12.71 -11.77 -6.47
N LYS A 272 -11.98 -11.83 -7.58
CA LYS A 272 -11.25 -13.04 -7.98
C LYS A 272 -10.19 -13.45 -6.95
N ALA A 273 -9.45 -12.49 -6.39
CA ALA A 273 -8.49 -12.74 -5.33
C ALA A 273 -9.17 -13.22 -4.03
N LEU A 274 -10.36 -12.72 -3.71
CA LEU A 274 -11.20 -13.23 -2.63
C LEU A 274 -11.63 -14.68 -2.88
N ARG A 275 -12.09 -15.02 -4.08
CA ARG A 275 -12.43 -16.41 -4.47
C ARG A 275 -11.24 -17.35 -4.25
N TYR A 276 -10.03 -16.93 -4.59
CA TYR A 276 -8.81 -17.68 -4.30
C TYR A 276 -8.57 -17.84 -2.80
N LEU A 277 -8.69 -16.76 -2.02
CA LEU A 277 -8.51 -16.78 -0.56
C LEU A 277 -9.42 -17.81 0.11
N VAL A 278 -10.72 -17.80 -0.25
CA VAL A 278 -11.72 -18.73 0.31
C VAL A 278 -11.62 -20.14 -0.26
N GLY A 279 -10.83 -20.35 -1.31
CA GLY A 279 -10.57 -21.64 -1.91
C GLY A 279 -11.59 -22.10 -2.95
N ASP A 280 -12.35 -21.16 -3.49
CA ASP A 280 -13.27 -21.39 -4.60
C ASP A 280 -12.53 -21.58 -5.93
N ILE A 281 -11.36 -20.95 -6.07
CA ILE A 281 -10.44 -21.17 -7.21
C ILE A 281 -9.03 -21.52 -6.74
N SER A 282 -8.30 -22.23 -7.59
CA SER A 282 -6.89 -22.57 -7.43
C SER A 282 -5.96 -21.38 -7.72
N VAL A 283 -4.68 -21.53 -7.37
CA VAL A 283 -3.66 -20.51 -7.67
C VAL A 283 -3.44 -20.33 -9.17
N ASP A 284 -3.57 -21.40 -9.97
CA ASP A 284 -3.35 -21.35 -11.42
C ASP A 284 -4.49 -20.63 -12.14
N GLU A 285 -5.69 -20.62 -11.56
CA GLU A 285 -6.84 -19.87 -12.08
C GLU A 285 -6.70 -18.36 -11.90
N LEU A 286 -5.76 -17.87 -11.09
CA LEU A 286 -5.42 -16.44 -11.03
C LEU A 286 -4.88 -15.92 -12.37
N GLY A 287 -4.29 -16.79 -13.20
CA GLY A 287 -3.73 -16.45 -14.50
C GLY A 287 -4.58 -16.87 -15.70
N LYS A 288 -5.86 -17.18 -15.51
CA LYS A 288 -6.81 -17.55 -16.57
C LYS A 288 -7.99 -16.61 -16.56
#